data_AF-A0A935R8K0-F1
#
_entry.id   AF-A0A935R8K0-F1
#
_cell.length_a   1.000
_cell.length_b   1.000
_cell.length_c   1.000
_cell.angle_alpha   90.00
_cell.angle_beta   90.00
_cell.angle_gamma   90.00
#
_symmetry.space_group_name_H-M   'P 1'
#
loop_
_entity.id
_entity.type
_entity.pdbx_description
1 polymer ?
#
loop_
_entity_poly.entity_id
_entity_poly.type
_entity_poly.pdbx_seq_one_letter_code
_entity_poly.pdbx_strand_id
1 'polypeptide(L)'
;MQLNEDVATVLSRIAKENNYFVRIEKGNILHFGRRGLAYEPEGVTLRWGDDILDVSLSYSLNDVVTEVTSRGQDYVNDEWVESTSTPADLRKISGGLTAPELMKMAFGDVPLLLDNAPQSQTSQVQERSQGEMQERAEKFLTGSCKCIGLPDATSGASLTLTGAG
;
A
#
# COMPACT_ATOMS: atom_id res chain seq x y z
N MET A 1 -24.19 -4.72 -6.94
CA MET A 1 -25.16 -3.83 -6.27
C MET A 1 -24.60 -2.43 -6.38
N GLN A 2 -25.17 -1.57 -7.23
CA GLN A 2 -24.71 -0.18 -7.38
C GLN A 2 -25.09 0.59 -6.11
N LEU A 3 -24.13 0.77 -5.20
CA LEU A 3 -24.25 1.79 -4.17
C LEU A 3 -24.21 3.17 -4.85
N ASN A 4 -24.97 4.13 -4.33
CA ASN A 4 -24.92 5.57 -4.66
C ASN A 4 -23.55 6.20 -4.29
N GLU A 5 -22.46 5.55 -4.65
CA GLU A 5 -21.10 6.03 -4.48
C GLU A 5 -20.63 6.61 -5.81
N ASP A 6 -19.87 7.71 -5.72
CA ASP A 6 -19.19 8.28 -6.86
C ASP A 6 -18.29 7.23 -7.55
N VAL A 7 -18.33 7.18 -8.88
CA VAL A 7 -17.66 6.15 -9.69
C VAL A 7 -16.15 6.13 -9.41
N ALA A 8 -15.55 7.28 -9.15
CA ALA A 8 -14.14 7.39 -8.78
C ALA A 8 -13.84 6.69 -7.43
N THR A 9 -14.76 6.78 -6.47
CA THR A 9 -14.63 6.12 -5.17
C THR A 9 -14.70 4.60 -5.32
N VAL A 10 -15.62 4.10 -6.15
CA VAL A 10 -15.74 2.67 -6.42
C VAL A 10 -14.49 2.13 -7.12
N LEU A 11 -13.98 2.83 -8.14
CA LEU A 11 -12.77 2.43 -8.84
C LEU A 11 -11.54 2.44 -7.93
N SER A 12 -11.41 3.45 -7.06
CA SER A 12 -10.34 3.52 -6.07
C SER A 12 -10.39 2.34 -5.09
N ARG A 13 -11.58 1.99 -4.59
CA ARG A 13 -11.76 0.85 -3.67
C ARG A 13 -11.42 -0.48 -4.33
N ILE A 14 -11.93 -0.75 -5.53
CA ILE A 14 -11.65 -2.00 -6.25
C ILE A 14 -10.14 -2.11 -6.55
N ALA A 15 -9.50 -1.01 -6.97
CA ALA A 15 -8.06 -1.02 -7.20
C ALA A 15 -7.27 -1.34 -5.92
N LYS A 16 -7.63 -0.73 -4.78
CA LYS A 16 -6.99 -1.01 -3.48
C LYS A 16 -7.11 -2.47 -3.08
N GLU A 17 -8.31 -3.04 -3.19
CA GLU A 17 -8.58 -4.45 -2.84
C GLU A 17 -7.73 -5.44 -3.65
N ASN A 18 -7.33 -5.06 -4.86
CA ASN A 18 -6.49 -5.88 -5.76
C ASN A 18 -5.02 -5.44 -5.77
N ASN A 19 -4.56 -4.63 -4.81
CA ASN A 19 -3.18 -4.16 -4.70
C ASN A 19 -2.70 -3.22 -5.84
N TYR A 20 -3.63 -2.40 -6.36
CA TYR A 20 -3.39 -1.35 -7.35
C TYR A 20 -3.62 0.06 -6.75
N PHE A 21 -3.05 1.07 -7.41
CA PHE A 21 -3.39 2.48 -7.24
C PHE A 21 -3.99 3.04 -8.53
N VAL A 22 -4.85 4.05 -8.38
CA VAL A 22 -5.47 4.76 -9.50
C VAL A 22 -5.08 6.22 -9.43
N ARG A 23 -4.64 6.78 -10.55
CA ARG A 23 -4.39 8.22 -10.69
C ARG A 23 -4.94 8.74 -12.01
N ILE A 24 -5.19 10.04 -12.06
CA ILE A 24 -5.57 10.75 -13.28
C ILE A 24 -4.33 11.48 -13.80
N GLU A 25 -3.90 11.15 -15.00
CA GLU A 25 -2.80 11.82 -15.69
C GLU A 25 -3.30 12.98 -16.57
N LYS A 26 -2.36 13.78 -17.07
CA LYS A 26 -2.66 14.87 -18.02
C LYS A 26 -3.46 14.31 -19.19
N GLY A 27 -4.59 14.96 -19.49
CA GLY A 27 -5.49 14.53 -20.57
C GLY A 27 -6.64 13.61 -20.13
N ASN A 28 -6.96 13.55 -18.83
CA ASN A 28 -8.06 12.73 -18.27
C ASN A 28 -7.87 11.21 -18.48
N ILE A 29 -6.62 10.76 -18.53
CA ILE A 29 -6.29 9.34 -18.65
C ILE A 29 -6.23 8.74 -17.25
N LEU A 30 -7.02 7.69 -17.01
CA LEU A 30 -6.95 6.90 -15.78
C LEU A 30 -5.81 5.89 -15.90
N HIS A 31 -4.85 5.98 -14.99
CA HIS A 31 -3.73 5.07 -14.91
C HIS A 31 -3.86 4.14 -13.70
N PHE A 32 -3.67 2.83 -13.94
CA PHE A 32 -3.65 1.79 -12.92
C PHE A 32 -2.21 1.28 -12.75
N GLY A 33 -1.58 1.59 -11.63
CA GLY A 33 -0.26 1.05 -11.30
C GLY A 33 -0.36 0.05 -10.14
N ARG A 34 0.54 -0.93 -10.10
CA ARG A 34 0.65 -1.82 -8.94
C ARG A 34 1.31 -1.08 -7.78
N ARG A 35 0.80 -1.26 -6.56
CA ARG A 35 1.43 -0.68 -5.37
C ARG A 35 2.81 -1.30 -5.12
N GLY A 36 3.73 -0.49 -4.59
CA GLY A 36 5.11 -0.90 -4.31
C GLY A 36 6.01 -1.12 -5.54
N LEU A 37 5.53 -0.81 -6.76
CA LEU A 37 6.38 -0.69 -7.95
C LEU A 37 6.48 0.79 -8.32
N ALA A 38 7.71 1.30 -8.39
CA ALA A 38 7.95 2.65 -8.90
C ALA A 38 7.42 2.73 -10.34
N TYR A 39 6.57 3.71 -10.61
CA TYR A 39 6.02 3.94 -11.95
C TYR A 39 7.13 4.33 -12.95
N GLU A 40 8.18 4.99 -12.47
CA GLU A 40 9.38 5.30 -13.25
C GLU A 40 10.59 4.54 -12.69
N PRO A 41 11.43 3.94 -13.56
CA PRO A 41 12.58 3.14 -13.15
C PRO A 41 13.69 3.95 -12.46
N GLU A 42 13.70 5.27 -12.64
CA GLU A 42 14.65 6.16 -11.98
C GLU A 42 13.91 6.91 -10.86
N GLY A 43 13.97 6.36 -9.64
CA GLY A 43 13.44 7.04 -8.46
C GLY A 43 14.08 8.42 -8.32
N VAL A 44 13.29 9.43 -7.98
CA VAL A 44 13.78 10.80 -7.88
C VAL A 44 14.54 10.95 -6.57
N THR A 45 15.82 11.33 -6.65
CA THR A 45 16.67 11.53 -5.47
C THR A 45 16.61 13.00 -5.06
N LEU A 46 16.34 13.24 -3.78
CA LEU A 46 16.25 14.56 -3.19
C LEU A 46 17.33 14.72 -2.12
N ARG A 47 18.04 15.84 -2.12
CA ARG A 47 19.07 16.12 -1.12
C ARG A 47 18.64 17.21 -0.14
N TRP A 48 18.82 16.95 1.15
CA TRP A 48 18.54 17.93 2.21
C TRP A 48 19.45 19.15 2.08
N GLY A 49 18.86 20.36 2.15
CA GLY A 49 19.58 21.63 2.06
C GLY A 49 19.82 22.12 0.63
N ASP A 50 19.79 21.24 -0.37
CA ASP A 50 19.90 21.60 -1.79
C ASP A 50 18.50 21.63 -2.44
N ASP A 51 17.79 20.50 -2.41
CA ASP A 51 16.49 20.35 -3.06
C ASP A 51 15.32 20.47 -2.09
N ILE A 52 15.55 20.14 -0.82
CA ILE A 52 14.52 20.04 0.22
C ILE A 52 14.61 21.25 1.16
N LEU A 53 13.51 21.98 1.27
CA LEU A 53 13.34 23.12 2.19
C LEU A 53 12.82 22.70 3.56
N ASP A 54 11.91 21.73 3.57
CA ASP A 54 11.23 21.27 4.79
C ASP A 54 10.77 19.82 4.60
N VAL A 55 10.88 19.01 5.65
CA VAL A 55 10.38 17.63 5.70
C VAL A 55 9.70 17.43 7.04
N SER A 56 8.45 16.98 6.97
CA SER A 56 7.71 16.50 8.12
C SER A 56 7.37 15.03 7.88
N LEU A 57 7.90 14.15 8.72
CA LEU A 57 7.60 12.72 8.72
C LEU A 57 6.85 12.38 10.00
N SER A 58 5.80 11.58 9.88
CA SER A 58 5.02 11.04 10.98
C SER A 58 5.03 9.51 10.89
N TYR A 59 5.39 8.89 12.00
CA TYR A 59 5.36 7.44 12.17
C TYR A 59 4.18 7.06 13.06
N SER A 60 3.34 6.14 12.60
CA SER A 60 2.19 5.64 13.37
C SER A 60 2.10 4.12 13.28
N LEU A 61 2.12 3.45 14.43
CA LEU A 61 1.91 1.99 14.51
C LEU A 61 0.44 1.63 14.77
N ASN A 62 -0.46 2.60 14.91
CA ASN A 62 -1.84 2.35 15.38
C ASN A 62 -2.65 1.43 14.46
N ASP A 63 -2.42 1.48 13.15
CA ASP A 63 -3.18 0.71 12.16
C ASP A 63 -2.38 -0.47 11.56
N VAL A 64 -1.14 -0.65 12.02
CA VAL A 64 -0.25 -1.71 11.54
C VAL A 64 -0.66 -3.03 12.19
N VAL A 65 -0.49 -4.13 11.46
CA VAL A 65 -0.81 -5.49 11.90
C VAL A 65 0.34 -6.40 11.51
N THR A 66 0.56 -7.48 12.27
CA THR A 66 1.67 -8.40 11.98
C THR A 66 1.31 -9.38 10.90
N GLU A 67 0.03 -9.77 10.81
CA GLU A 67 -0.48 -10.78 9.89
C GLU A 67 -1.90 -10.41 9.47
N VAL A 68 -2.24 -10.66 8.20
CA VAL A 68 -3.61 -10.50 7.69
C VAL A 68 -4.05 -11.82 7.10
N THR A 69 -5.08 -12.42 7.68
CA THR A 69 -5.73 -13.63 7.18
C THR A 69 -7.04 -13.26 6.51
N SER A 70 -7.17 -13.55 5.22
CA SER A 70 -8.43 -13.42 4.49
C SER A 70 -9.09 -14.79 4.35
N ARG A 71 -10.40 -14.85 4.59
CA ARG A 71 -11.22 -16.04 4.39
C ARG A 71 -12.35 -15.77 3.40
N GLY A 72 -12.50 -16.66 2.43
CA GLY A 72 -13.54 -16.61 1.41
C GLY A 72 -14.16 -17.99 1.19
N GLN A 73 -15.31 -18.03 0.51
CA GLN A 73 -15.95 -19.28 0.10
C GLN A 73 -15.75 -19.45 -1.41
N ASP A 74 -15.16 -20.56 -1.82
CA ASP A 74 -15.11 -20.99 -3.20
C ASP A 74 -16.46 -21.61 -3.57
N TYR A 75 -17.28 -20.87 -4.32
CA TYR A 75 -18.59 -21.33 -4.77
C TYR A 75 -18.53 -22.40 -5.88
N VAL A 76 -17.37 -22.64 -6.48
CA VAL A 76 -17.18 -23.68 -7.51
C VAL A 76 -16.96 -25.04 -6.83
N ASN A 77 -16.13 -25.06 -5.79
CA ASN A 77 -15.78 -26.28 -5.05
C ASN A 77 -16.58 -26.46 -3.74
N ASP A 78 -17.37 -25.47 -3.35
CA ASP A 78 -18.10 -25.38 -2.07
C ASP A 78 -17.21 -25.56 -0.82
N GLU A 79 -16.01 -24.99 -0.88
CA GLU A 79 -15.02 -25.07 0.19
C GLU A 79 -14.66 -23.68 0.72
N TRP A 80 -14.30 -23.61 2.00
CA TRP A 80 -13.72 -22.41 2.57
C TRP A 80 -12.24 -22.32 2.20
N VAL A 81 -11.84 -21.19 1.65
CA VAL A 81 -10.45 -20.90 1.29
C VAL A 81 -9.92 -19.80 2.20
N GLU A 82 -8.71 -20.01 2.71
CA GLU A 82 -8.03 -19.10 3.61
C GLU A 82 -6.64 -18.77 3.06
N SER A 83 -6.22 -17.52 3.18
CA SER A 83 -4.85 -17.09 2.88
C SER A 83 -4.37 -16.11 3.93
N THR A 84 -3.17 -16.36 4.46
CA THR A 84 -2.50 -15.48 5.42
C THR A 84 -1.34 -14.77 4.74
N SER A 85 -1.28 -13.46 4.87
CA SER A 85 -0.17 -12.61 4.44
C SER A 85 0.65 -12.16 5.64
N THR A 86 1.96 -12.25 5.48
CA THR A 86 2.98 -11.98 6.49
C THR A 86 3.90 -10.84 6.03
N PRO A 87 4.79 -10.32 6.90
CA PRO A 87 5.70 -9.24 6.51
C PRO A 87 6.64 -9.64 5.36
N ALA A 88 6.87 -10.93 5.15
CA ALA A 88 7.66 -11.45 4.03
C ALA A 88 6.96 -11.29 2.67
N ASP A 89 5.64 -11.18 2.66
CA ASP A 89 4.83 -11.00 1.45
C ASP A 89 4.72 -9.52 1.04
N LEU A 90 5.18 -8.61 1.90
CA LEU A 90 5.17 -7.18 1.63
C LEU A 90 6.28 -6.79 0.65
N ARG A 91 5.93 -5.85 -0.24
CA ARG A 91 6.92 -5.22 -1.10
C ARG A 91 7.66 -4.15 -0.33
N LYS A 92 8.97 -4.33 -0.18
CA LYS A 92 9.83 -3.35 0.51
C LYS A 92 9.93 -2.07 -0.31
N ILE A 93 9.42 -0.97 0.26
CA ILE A 93 9.53 0.38 -0.31
C ILE A 93 10.77 1.10 0.22
N SER A 94 11.33 0.65 1.35
CA SER A 94 12.51 1.22 2.00
C SER A 94 13.56 0.15 2.33
N GLY A 95 14.82 0.56 2.45
CA GLY A 95 15.91 -0.33 2.90
C GLY A 95 15.90 -0.69 4.39
N GLY A 96 15.04 -0.07 5.20
CA GLY A 96 14.92 -0.32 6.64
C GLY A 96 13.96 -1.46 7.00
N LEU A 97 13.69 -1.61 8.31
CA LEU A 97 12.67 -2.51 8.83
C LEU A 97 11.28 -2.10 8.36
N THR A 98 10.45 -3.07 8.00
CA THR A 98 9.06 -2.85 7.63
C THR A 98 8.20 -2.58 8.87
N ALA A 99 7.06 -1.89 8.68
CA ALA A 99 6.17 -1.57 9.77
C ALA A 99 5.70 -2.81 10.57
N PRO A 100 5.33 -3.94 9.92
CA PRO A 100 4.93 -5.13 10.67
C PRO A 100 6.07 -5.81 11.42
N GLU A 101 7.31 -5.73 10.93
CA GLU A 101 8.50 -6.21 11.66
C GLU A 101 8.71 -5.37 12.94
N LEU A 102 8.60 -4.04 12.84
CA LEU A 102 8.67 -3.14 14.00
C LEU A 102 7.54 -3.39 15.00
N MET A 103 6.32 -3.62 14.50
CA MET A 103 5.17 -3.92 15.35
C MET A 103 5.34 -5.24 16.10
N LYS A 104 5.83 -6.29 15.41
CA LYS A 104 6.11 -7.59 16.04
C LYS A 104 7.19 -7.47 17.12
N MET A 105 8.21 -6.66 16.90
CA MET A 105 9.25 -6.40 17.91
C MET A 105 8.72 -5.63 19.13
N ALA A 106 7.83 -4.66 18.93
CA ALA A 106 7.36 -3.79 20.00
C ALA A 106 6.16 -4.38 20.78
N PHE A 107 5.23 -5.03 20.10
CA PHE A 107 3.92 -5.44 20.64
C PHE A 107 3.62 -6.93 20.51
N GLY A 108 4.50 -7.72 19.86
CA GLY A 108 4.24 -9.14 19.59
C GLY A 108 3.27 -9.35 18.43
N ASP A 109 2.59 -10.49 18.41
CA ASP A 109 1.71 -10.87 17.30
C ASP A 109 0.34 -10.16 17.41
N VAL A 110 0.01 -9.39 16.37
CA VAL A 110 -1.26 -8.66 16.20
C VAL A 110 -1.91 -9.11 14.88
N PRO A 111 -2.60 -10.27 14.87
CA PRO A 111 -3.23 -10.80 13.67
C PRO A 111 -4.57 -10.09 13.38
N LEU A 112 -4.88 -9.93 12.09
CA LEU A 112 -6.16 -9.42 11.60
C LEU A 112 -6.85 -10.49 10.75
N LEU A 113 -8.11 -10.78 11.06
CA LEU A 113 -8.95 -11.68 10.27
C LEU A 113 -9.96 -10.88 9.44
N LEU A 114 -9.93 -11.07 8.13
CA LEU A 114 -10.91 -10.57 7.17
C LEU A 114 -11.84 -11.71 6.77
N ASP A 115 -13.01 -11.77 7.39
CA ASP A 115 -14.01 -12.80 7.12
C ASP A 115 -14.99 -12.39 5.99
N ASN A 116 -15.56 -13.37 5.30
CA ASN A 116 -16.55 -13.20 4.22
C ASN A 116 -16.05 -12.39 3.00
N ALA A 117 -14.87 -12.67 2.49
CA ALA A 117 -14.49 -12.16 1.17
C ALA A 117 -15.42 -12.76 0.09
N PRO A 118 -16.07 -11.94 -0.77
CA PRO A 118 -16.95 -12.42 -1.85
C PRO A 118 -16.17 -13.04 -3.03
N GLN A 119 -14.93 -13.45 -2.80
CA GLN A 119 -13.93 -13.81 -3.79
C GLN A 119 -13.80 -15.34 -3.80
N SER A 120 -14.08 -15.96 -4.95
CA SER A 120 -14.31 -17.41 -5.09
C SER A 120 -13.03 -18.21 -5.39
N GLN A 121 -11.85 -17.59 -5.39
CA GLN A 121 -10.59 -18.24 -5.75
C GLN A 121 -9.45 -17.90 -4.77
N THR A 122 -8.59 -18.89 -4.50
CA THR A 122 -7.42 -18.75 -3.60
C THR A 122 -6.52 -17.56 -3.95
N SER A 123 -6.31 -17.30 -5.24
CA SER A 123 -5.51 -16.17 -5.72
C SER A 123 -6.10 -14.82 -5.31
N GLN A 124 -7.42 -14.67 -5.37
CA GLN A 124 -8.12 -13.43 -5.02
C GLN A 124 -8.11 -13.19 -3.51
N VAL A 125 -8.24 -14.25 -2.72
CA VAL A 125 -8.15 -14.19 -1.25
C VAL A 125 -6.74 -13.76 -0.82
N GLN A 126 -5.71 -14.29 -1.50
CA GLN A 126 -4.31 -13.91 -1.29
C GLN A 126 -4.02 -12.45 -1.70
N GLU A 127 -4.48 -12.02 -2.88
CA GLU A 127 -4.29 -10.63 -3.32
C GLU A 127 -4.96 -9.63 -2.37
N ARG A 128 -6.10 -10.00 -1.80
CA ARG A 128 -6.81 -9.19 -0.80
C ARG A 128 -6.06 -9.09 0.52
N SER A 129 -5.58 -10.21 1.07
CA SER A 129 -4.79 -10.18 2.31
C SER A 129 -3.50 -9.37 2.13
N GLN A 130 -2.83 -9.52 0.98
CA GLN A 130 -1.64 -8.74 0.64
C GLN A 130 -1.96 -7.25 0.46
N GLY A 131 -3.05 -6.91 -0.24
CA GLY A 131 -3.49 -5.54 -0.47
C GLY A 131 -3.81 -4.79 0.82
N GLU A 132 -4.55 -5.43 1.73
CA GLU A 132 -4.87 -4.86 3.04
C GLU A 132 -3.60 -4.66 3.89
N MET A 133 -2.72 -5.66 3.92
CA MET A 133 -1.47 -5.57 4.66
C MET A 133 -0.57 -4.46 4.11
N GLN A 134 -0.49 -4.33 2.78
CA GLN A 134 0.27 -3.29 2.11
C GLN A 134 -0.32 -1.90 2.38
N GLU A 135 -1.65 -1.72 2.35
CA GLU A 135 -2.28 -0.44 2.69
C GLU A 135 -1.97 0.00 4.12
N ARG A 136 -2.00 -0.93 5.08
CA ARG A 136 -1.66 -0.65 6.48
C ARG A 136 -0.19 -0.34 6.66
N ALA A 137 0.69 -1.07 5.96
CA ALA A 137 2.11 -0.80 5.95
C ALA A 137 2.43 0.58 5.33
N GLU A 138 1.68 1.03 4.33
CA GLU A 138 1.84 2.37 3.73
C GLU A 138 1.40 3.50 4.68
N LYS A 139 0.42 3.26 5.56
CA LYS A 139 -0.01 4.25 6.58
C LYS A 139 0.99 4.44 7.70
N PHE A 140 1.95 3.51 7.86
CA PHE A 140 2.95 3.57 8.93
C PHE A 140 3.82 4.82 8.86
N LEU A 141 4.34 5.11 7.67
CA LEU A 141 5.19 6.26 7.43
C LEU A 141 4.47 7.18 6.44
N THR A 142 3.99 8.30 6.97
CA THR A 142 3.42 9.37 6.15
C THR A 142 4.26 10.61 6.31
N GLY A 143 4.39 11.38 5.25
CA GLY A 143 5.19 12.58 5.30
C GLY A 143 4.87 13.55 4.18
N SER A 144 5.27 14.79 4.40
CA SER A 144 5.21 15.84 3.41
C SER A 144 6.59 16.50 3.33
N CYS A 145 7.06 16.72 2.11
CA CYS A 145 8.28 17.47 1.85
C CYS A 145 7.97 18.69 0.97
N LYS A 146 8.61 19.82 1.28
CA LYS A 146 8.60 21.01 0.43
C LYS A 146 9.95 21.10 -0.28
N CYS A 147 9.93 21.10 -1.60
CA CYS A 147 11.15 21.07 -2.42
C CYS A 147 11.22 22.27 -3.38
N ILE A 148 12.43 22.62 -3.82
CA ILE A 148 12.68 23.65 -4.83
C ILE A 148 12.73 22.98 -6.20
N GLY A 149 11.62 23.03 -6.95
CA GLY A 149 11.57 22.62 -8.36
C GLY A 149 11.71 21.11 -8.59
N LEU A 150 10.57 20.42 -8.73
CA LEU A 150 10.51 19.02 -9.14
C LEU A 150 9.39 18.77 -10.16
N PRO A 151 9.71 18.80 -11.48
CA PRO A 151 8.73 18.46 -12.51
C PRO A 151 8.47 16.94 -12.62
N ASP A 152 9.42 16.11 -12.16
CA ASP A 152 9.38 14.65 -12.37
C ASP A 152 8.78 13.88 -11.17
N ALA A 153 8.50 14.56 -10.05
CA ALA A 153 7.80 13.97 -8.93
C ALA A 153 6.31 13.79 -9.27
N THR A 154 5.97 12.64 -9.83
CA THR A 154 4.59 12.23 -10.08
C THR A 154 4.08 11.26 -9.00
N SER A 155 2.77 11.22 -8.77
CA SER A 155 2.16 10.33 -7.76
C SER A 155 2.46 8.85 -8.08
N GLY A 156 3.21 8.15 -7.23
CA GLY A 156 3.66 6.77 -7.47
C GLY A 156 5.11 6.65 -7.95
N ALA A 157 5.83 7.76 -8.07
CA ALA A 157 7.29 7.75 -8.13
C ALA A 157 7.88 7.37 -6.76
N SER A 158 8.96 6.61 -6.75
CA SER A 158 9.76 6.41 -5.54
C SER A 158 10.66 7.63 -5.32
N LEU A 159 10.71 8.10 -4.07
CA LEU A 159 11.55 9.23 -3.67
C LEU A 159 12.64 8.71 -2.74
N THR A 160 13.90 8.99 -3.08
CA THR A 160 15.04 8.70 -2.20
C THR A 160 15.51 9.99 -1.56
N LEU A 161 15.31 10.13 -0.26
CA LEU A 161 15.79 11.28 0.51
C LEU A 161 17.23 11.00 0.98
N THR A 162 18.16 11.90 0.68
CA THR A 162 19.56 11.81 1.10
C THR A 162 19.93 13.00 1.99
N GLY A 163 20.62 12.70 3.11
CA GLY A 163 21.09 13.73 4.04
C GLY A 163 20.04 14.28 5.02
N ALA A 164 18.81 13.74 5.00
CA ALA A 164 17.79 14.00 6.02
C ALA A 164 17.77 12.82 7.00
N GLY A 165 18.46 12.96 8.14
CA GLY A 165 18.52 11.95 9.20
C GLY A 165 19.73 11.03 9.14
#